data_AF-A0A932PIT0-F1
#
_entry.id   AF-A0A932PIT0-F1
#
_cell.length_a   1.000
_cell.length_b   1.000
_cell.length_c   1.000
_cell.angle_alpha   90.00
_cell.angle_beta   90.00
_cell.angle_gamma   90.00
#
_symmetry.space_group_name_H-M   'P 1'
#
loop_
_entity.id
_entity.type
_entity.pdbx_description
1 polymer ?
#
loop_
_entity_poly.entity_id
_entity_poly.type
_entity_poly.pdbx_seq_one_letter_code
_entity_poly.pdbx_strand_id
1 'polypeptide(L)' 'MQSLHVHHLTYRSHSGGDVEPNLITLCATCHSRQHSTY' A
#
# COMPACT_ATOMS: atom_id res chain seq x y z
N MET A 1 18.42 6.50 -4.94
CA MET A 1 16.99 6.89 -4.82
C MET A 1 16.21 5.64 -4.45
N GLN A 2 15.33 5.70 -3.45
CA GLN A 2 14.46 4.58 -3.09
C GLN A 2 13.15 4.72 -3.86
N SER A 3 12.67 3.65 -4.51
CA SER A 3 11.35 3.66 -5.15
C SER A 3 10.27 3.68 -4.08
N LEU A 4 9.44 4.72 -4.13
CA LEU A 4 8.32 4.94 -3.22
C LEU A 4 7.02 4.54 -3.92
N HIS A 5 6.14 3.84 -3.21
CA HIS A 5 4.86 3.37 -3.71
C HIS A 5 3.75 3.77 -2.75
N VAL A 6 2.58 4.08 -3.30
CA VAL A 6 1.35 4.28 -2.54
C VAL A 6 0.77 2.93 -2.17
N HIS A 7 0.55 2.71 -0.89
CA HIS A 7 -0.09 1.53 -0.33
C HIS A 7 -1.48 1.89 0.20
N HIS A 8 -2.45 1.00 -0.03
CA HIS A 8 -3.78 1.12 0.55
C HIS A 8 -3.84 0.31 1.85
N LEU A 9 -4.11 0.97 2.98
CA LEU A 9 -4.22 0.31 4.30
C LEU A 9 -5.37 -0.70 4.32
N THR A 10 -6.52 -0.30 3.80
CA THR A 10 -7.63 -1.19 3.43
C THR A 10 -7.50 -1.49 1.95
N TYR A 11 -7.32 -2.77 1.61
CA TYR A 11 -7.21 -3.18 0.21
C TYR A 11 -8.42 -2.76 -0.62
N ARG A 12 -8.18 -2.41 -1.88
CA ARG A 12 -9.24 -2.10 -2.84
C ARG A 12 -10.18 -3.29 -3.06
N SER A 13 -9.67 -4.52 -2.98
CA SER A 13 -10.47 -5.75 -3.01
C SER A 13 -11.43 -5.87 -1.82
N HIS A 14 -11.14 -5.20 -0.70
CA HIS A 14 -11.96 -5.15 0.50
C HIS A 14 -12.73 -3.83 0.61
N SER A 15 -13.07 -3.21 -0.52
CA SER A 15 -13.80 -1.93 -0.59
C SER A 15 -13.03 -0.73 -0.01
N GLY A 16 -11.70 -0.81 0.12
CA GLY A 16 -10.88 0.34 0.47
C GLY A 16 -10.86 1.40 -0.63
N GLY A 17 -11.17 2.64 -0.27
CA GLY A 17 -11.20 3.78 -1.19
C GLY A 17 -9.83 4.40 -1.47
N ASP A 18 -9.72 5.15 -2.57
CA ASP A 18 -8.56 5.97 -2.90
C ASP A 18 -8.69 7.33 -2.22
N VAL A 19 -8.55 7.34 -0.90
CA VAL A 19 -8.71 8.52 -0.04
C VAL A 19 -7.49 8.66 0.85
N GLU A 20 -6.97 9.87 1.03
CA GLU A 20 -5.79 10.19 1.87
C GLU A 20 -5.69 9.37 3.18
N PRO A 21 -6.74 9.24 4.03
CA PRO A 21 -6.64 8.46 5.26
C PRO A 21 -6.42 6.95 5.06
N ASN A 22 -6.68 6.43 3.85
CA ASN A 22 -6.44 5.03 3.48
C ASN A 22 -5.10 4.83 2.74
N LEU A 23 -4.35 5.90 2.48
CA LEU A 23 -3.11 5.83 1.70
C LEU A 23 -1.89 6.07 2.59
N ILE A 24 -0.84 5.28 2.38
CA ILE A 24 0.47 5.49 2.99
C ILE A 24 1.57 5.30 1.95
N THR A 25 2.64 6.08 2.04
CA THR A 25 3.82 5.91 1.18
C THR A 25 4.81 4.93 1.81
N LEU A 26 5.17 3.87 1.09
CA LEU A 26 6.16 2.88 1.50
C LEU A 26 7.28 2.75 0.47
N CYS A 27 8.47 2.34 0.88
CA CYS A 27 9.49 1.92 -0.07
C CYS A 27 9.08 0.60 -0.75
N ALA A 28 9.64 0.29 -1.93
CA ALA A 28 9.30 -0.92 -2.67
C ALA A 28 9.42 -2.21 -1.86
N THR A 29 10.47 -2.35 -1.04
CA THR A 29 10.65 -3.53 -0.17
C THR A 29 9.52 -3.66 0.86
N CYS A 30 9.14 -2.56 1.51
CA CYS A 30 8.04 -2.56 2.48
C CYS A 30 6.70 -2.81 1.80
N HIS A 31 6.48 -2.20 0.62
CA HIS A 31 5.27 -2.39 -0.17
C HIS A 31 5.09 -3.87 -0.55
N SER A 32 6.13 -4.51 -1.11
CA SER A 32 6.07 -5.93 -1.47
C SER A 32 5.82 -6.83 -0.26
N ARG A 33 6.41 -6.53 0.91
CA ARG A 33 6.17 -7.30 2.14
C ARG A 33 4.71 -7.30 2.59
N GLN A 34 3.99 -6.19 2.42
CA GLN A 34 2.56 -6.13 2.77
C GLN A 34 1.70 -7.02 1.86
N HIS A 35 2.08 -7.17 0.59
CA HIS A 35 1.33 -7.98 -0.39
C HIS A 35 1.82 -9.44 -0.51
N SER A 36 2.87 -9.83 0.23
CA SER A 36 3.51 -11.16 0.09
C SER A 36 2.93 -12.24 1.02
N THR A 37 1.89 -11.94 1.81
CA THR A 37 1.18 -12.91 2.64
C THR A 37 -0.23 -13.12 2.09
N TYR A 38 -0.39 -14.21 1.32
CA TYR A 38 -1.61 -14.86 0.79
C TYR A 38 -2.89 -14.03 0.64
#